data_AF-A0A0N8Q4P0-F1
#
_entry.id   AF-A0A0N8Q4P0-F1
#
_cell.length_a   1.000
_cell.length_b   1.000
_cell.length_c   1.000
_cell.angle_alpha   90.00
_cell.angle_beta   90.00
_cell.angle_gamma   90.00
#
_symmetry.space_group_name_H-M   'P 1'
#
loop_
_entity.id
_entity.type
_entity.pdbx_description
1 polymer ?
#
loop_
_entity_poly.entity_id
_entity_poly.type
_entity_poly.pdbx_seq_one_letter_code
_entity_poly.pdbx_strand_id
1 'polypeptide(L)'
;MTSTISQPKGLGLTGKILIGMVLGIITGFLFKALMGESGDFTLTAGEFTFSFKGFFVDGIFHIGGQIFVNSLKMLVVPLVFISLVCGTCSLSDPKKLGRLGGKSIGLYLLTTAIAITIAMTLALVINPGEGINMPSSSTFDAKQAPTLVDVIINMFPTNPINAMSSGNMLQVIVFALLFGIAMALSGDAGKRLTAVFEDLNTIILKLVTILMNIAPYGVFFLMAKLFSYIEGDLILKLIFYFGTVLLALFIHALIVYPVLLKTFTGLNPQIFLNKVKELSIFAFSTSSSSATMPVTLETATKKLGADNKVASFTVPLGATINMDGTAIMQGVATVFIAQVFTVDLSFTDYLMVILTATLASVGTAGVPGVGLIMLAMVLNQVGLPVEGIAIIIGVDRLLDMTRTAVNVTGDCMVTCIVAKSEGEFDDAVFNDSNAGKEFENIR
;
A
#
# COMPACT_ATOMS: atom_id res chain seq x y z
N MET A 1 -19.91 44.23 18.09
CA MET A 1 -18.90 43.94 17.06
C MET A 1 -17.64 43.42 17.76
N THR A 2 -17.59 42.12 18.03
CA THR A 2 -16.38 41.48 18.56
C THR A 2 -15.69 40.83 17.38
N SER A 3 -14.63 41.48 16.91
CA SER A 3 -13.76 40.99 15.85
C SER A 3 -13.09 39.68 16.30
N THR A 4 -13.52 38.56 15.72
CA THR A 4 -12.77 37.32 15.75
C THR A 4 -11.47 37.54 14.99
N ILE A 5 -10.39 37.75 15.74
CA ILE A 5 -9.03 37.74 15.21
C ILE A 5 -8.81 36.36 14.60
N SER A 6 -8.77 36.29 13.27
CA SER A 6 -8.43 35.08 12.54
C SER A 6 -6.99 34.70 12.86
N GLN A 7 -6.81 33.71 13.73
CA GLN A 7 -5.53 33.03 13.94
C GLN A 7 -4.96 32.65 12.56
N PRO A 8 -3.67 32.90 12.28
CA PRO A 8 -3.07 32.49 11.02
C PRO A 8 -3.24 30.98 10.89
N LYS A 9 -3.89 30.53 9.80
CA LYS A 9 -4.09 29.10 9.54
C LYS A 9 -2.72 28.44 9.46
N GLY A 10 -2.32 27.72 10.51
CA GLY A 10 -1.16 26.86 10.48
C GLY A 10 -1.24 25.90 9.30
N LEU A 11 -0.08 25.46 8.82
CA LEU A 11 0.01 24.53 7.70
C LEU A 11 -0.82 23.26 8.01
N GLY A 12 -1.68 22.85 7.08
CA GLY A 12 -2.46 21.61 7.21
C GLY A 12 -1.54 20.39 7.32
N LEU A 13 -2.09 19.27 7.83
CA LEU A 13 -1.32 18.05 8.10
C LEU A 13 -0.52 17.58 6.87
N THR A 14 -1.14 17.65 5.70
CA THR A 14 -0.56 17.41 4.37
C THR A 14 0.74 18.15 4.14
N GLY A 15 0.73 19.46 4.43
CA GLY A 15 1.89 20.30 4.21
C GLY A 15 2.99 19.94 5.18
N LYS A 16 2.65 19.58 6.43
CA LYS A 16 3.63 19.11 7.41
C LYS A 16 4.29 17.80 6.96
N ILE A 17 3.51 16.84 6.46
CA ILE A 17 4.03 15.56 5.94
C ILE A 17 4.95 15.81 4.74
N LEU A 18 4.54 16.66 3.79
CA LEU A 18 5.37 17.01 2.63
C LEU A 18 6.68 17.70 3.03
N ILE A 19 6.64 18.63 4.00
CA ILE A 19 7.84 19.26 4.53
C ILE A 19 8.75 18.21 5.19
N GLY A 20 8.19 17.34 6.04
CA GLY A 20 8.95 16.26 6.67
C GLY A 20 9.62 15.36 5.63
N MET A 21 8.90 14.99 4.57
CA MET A 21 9.43 14.22 3.44
C MET A 21 10.59 14.94 2.75
N VAL A 22 10.39 16.19 2.31
CA VAL A 22 11.41 16.96 1.58
C VAL A 22 12.65 17.18 2.45
N LEU A 23 12.48 17.56 3.71
CA LEU A 23 13.58 17.73 4.65
C LEU A 23 14.32 16.41 4.88
N GLY A 24 13.60 15.30 4.97
CA GLY A 24 14.19 13.98 5.13
C GLY A 24 15.03 13.60 3.91
N ILE A 25 14.50 13.78 2.69
CA ILE A 25 15.23 13.53 1.44
C ILE A 25 16.53 14.34 1.37
N ILE A 26 16.44 15.66 1.63
CA ILE A 26 17.61 16.55 1.63
C ILE A 26 18.63 16.09 2.66
N THR A 27 18.18 15.75 3.87
CA THR A 27 19.04 15.26 4.95
C THR A 27 19.73 13.95 4.56
N GLY A 28 19.01 13.00 3.95
CA GLY A 28 19.56 11.74 3.49
C GLY A 28 20.68 11.92 2.46
N PHE A 29 20.45 12.78 1.44
CA PHE A 29 21.48 13.09 0.46
C PHE A 29 22.68 13.82 1.07
N LEU A 30 22.45 14.75 2.00
CA LEU A 30 23.53 15.44 2.71
C LEU A 30 24.40 14.46 3.50
N PHE A 31 23.78 13.55 4.26
CA PHE A 31 24.50 12.54 5.03
C PHE A 31 25.27 11.57 4.14
N LYS A 32 24.69 11.19 2.99
CA LYS A 32 25.40 10.41 1.98
C LYS A 32 26.63 11.14 1.46
N ALA A 33 26.50 12.42 1.11
CA ALA A 33 27.62 13.23 0.62
C ALA A 33 28.74 13.36 1.66
N LEU A 34 28.39 13.45 2.95
CA LEU A 34 29.35 13.49 4.06
C LEU A 34 30.08 12.15 4.26
N MET A 35 29.44 11.02 3.98
CA MET A 35 30.03 9.69 4.12
C MET A 35 30.99 9.33 2.98
N GLY A 36 30.93 10.03 1.84
CA GLY A 36 31.82 9.80 0.69
C GLY A 36 31.70 8.41 0.05
N GLU A 37 32.67 8.04 -0.78
CA GLU A 37 32.70 6.73 -1.46
C GLU A 37 33.03 5.56 -0.52
N SER A 38 33.59 5.83 0.66
CA SER A 38 33.87 4.79 1.68
C SER A 38 32.60 4.21 2.30
N GLY A 39 31.43 4.80 2.04
CA GLY A 39 30.14 4.32 2.54
C GLY A 39 29.96 4.49 4.05
N ASP A 40 30.94 5.07 4.75
CA ASP A 40 30.90 5.49 6.14
C ASP A 40 32.07 6.45 6.43
N PHE A 41 31.85 7.37 7.36
CA PHE A 41 32.91 8.20 7.95
C PHE A 41 33.21 7.65 9.35
N THR A 42 34.38 7.02 9.51
CA THR A 42 34.80 6.43 10.78
C THR A 42 35.88 7.28 11.45
N LEU A 43 35.69 7.56 12.73
CA LEU A 43 36.69 8.21 13.58
C LEU A 43 37.24 7.18 14.57
N THR A 44 38.52 6.82 14.43
CA THR A 44 39.19 5.89 15.35
C THR A 44 40.05 6.67 16.34
N ALA A 45 39.78 6.50 17.63
CA ALA A 45 40.57 7.04 18.74
C ALA A 45 40.91 5.91 19.72
N GLY A 46 42.13 5.36 19.61
CA GLY A 46 42.53 4.18 20.39
C GLY A 46 41.76 2.92 19.94
N GLU A 47 41.20 2.16 20.88
CA GLU A 47 40.35 0.99 20.60
C GLU A 47 38.90 1.36 20.21
N PHE A 48 38.51 2.64 20.32
CA PHE A 48 37.17 3.09 19.99
C PHE A 48 37.08 3.55 18.53
N THR A 49 36.19 2.93 17.76
CA THR A 49 35.83 3.36 16.40
C THR A 49 34.40 3.87 16.41
N PHE A 50 34.23 5.18 16.18
CA PHE A 50 32.92 5.80 15.99
C PHE A 50 32.55 5.74 14.50
N SER A 51 31.39 5.14 14.21
CA SER A 51 30.81 5.08 12.86
C SER A 51 29.72 6.16 12.73
N PHE A 52 29.92 7.10 11.82
CA PHE A 52 28.95 8.17 11.56
C PHE A 52 27.65 7.61 10.98
N LYS A 53 27.74 6.70 10.01
CA LYS A 53 26.60 5.95 9.46
C LYS A 53 25.91 5.15 10.56
N GLY A 54 26.69 4.43 11.36
CA GLY A 54 26.19 3.60 12.46
C GLY A 54 25.37 4.41 13.46
N PHE A 55 25.85 5.60 13.86
CA PHE A 55 25.17 6.42 14.84
C PHE A 55 23.96 7.17 14.27
N PHE A 56 24.11 7.87 13.14
CA PHE A 56 23.05 8.75 12.63
C PHE A 56 22.04 8.01 11.73
N VAL A 57 22.53 7.22 10.77
CA VAL A 57 21.67 6.55 9.78
C VAL A 57 21.06 5.29 10.38
N ASP A 58 21.90 4.40 10.91
CA ASP A 58 21.47 3.11 11.47
C ASP A 58 21.01 3.19 12.93
N GLY A 59 21.36 4.28 13.62
CA GLY A 59 20.85 4.64 14.93
C GLY A 59 19.65 5.58 14.80
N ILE A 60 19.88 6.89 14.86
CA ILE A 60 18.83 7.91 15.03
C ILE A 60 17.72 7.80 13.98
N PHE A 61 18.05 7.81 12.69
CA PHE A 61 17.05 7.76 11.62
C PHE A 61 16.32 6.42 11.59
N HIS A 62 17.04 5.32 11.81
CA HIS A 62 16.40 4.02 11.89
C HIS A 62 15.45 3.89 13.08
N ILE A 63 15.86 4.32 14.28
CA ILE A 63 15.04 4.28 15.49
C ILE A 63 13.77 5.10 15.27
N GLY A 64 13.90 6.35 14.83
CA GLY A 64 12.75 7.23 14.60
C GLY A 64 11.78 6.68 13.55
N GLY A 65 12.30 6.22 12.41
CA GLY A 65 11.48 5.63 11.35
C GLY A 65 10.83 4.31 11.75
N GLN A 66 11.55 3.44 12.46
CA GLN A 66 11.05 2.13 12.87
C GLN A 66 10.01 2.23 13.99
N ILE A 67 10.21 3.10 14.97
CA ILE A 67 9.19 3.39 16.00
C ILE A 67 7.90 3.83 15.30
N PHE A 68 8.00 4.75 14.35
CA PHE A 68 6.83 5.24 13.61
C PHE A 68 6.09 4.12 12.86
N VAL A 69 6.81 3.29 12.09
CA VAL A 69 6.22 2.15 11.38
C VAL A 69 5.59 1.14 12.34
N ASN A 70 6.25 0.86 13.47
CA ASN A 70 5.73 -0.05 14.48
C ASN A 70 4.45 0.49 15.12
N SER A 71 4.37 1.80 15.39
CA SER A 71 3.15 2.43 15.91
C SER A 71 1.98 2.32 14.93
N LEU A 72 2.21 2.44 13.62
CA LEU A 72 1.17 2.21 12.61
C LEU A 72 0.72 0.74 12.60
N LYS A 73 1.67 -0.20 12.54
CA LYS A 73 1.41 -1.65 12.54
C LYS A 73 0.64 -2.10 13.77
N MET A 74 0.89 -1.49 14.93
CA MET A 74 0.17 -1.75 16.18
C MET A 74 -1.34 -1.50 16.04
N LEU A 75 -1.77 -0.51 15.24
CA LEU A 75 -3.18 -0.19 15.07
C LEU A 75 -3.90 -1.10 14.07
N VAL A 76 -3.17 -1.76 13.19
CA VAL A 76 -3.71 -2.52 12.05
C VAL A 76 -4.68 -3.60 12.52
N VAL A 77 -4.22 -4.54 13.36
CA VAL A 77 -5.04 -5.70 13.78
C VAL A 77 -6.28 -5.24 14.57
N PRO A 78 -6.17 -4.41 15.62
CA PRO A 78 -7.34 -3.98 16.39
C PRO A 78 -8.34 -3.19 15.54
N LEU A 79 -7.86 -2.26 14.70
CA LEU A 79 -8.71 -1.46 13.84
C LEU A 79 -9.47 -2.32 12.84
N VAL A 80 -8.78 -3.22 12.14
CA VAL A 80 -9.44 -4.10 11.16
C VAL A 80 -10.51 -4.93 11.84
N PHE A 81 -10.17 -5.60 12.93
CA PHE A 81 -11.13 -6.46 13.64
C PHE A 81 -12.35 -5.65 14.12
N ILE A 82 -12.12 -4.55 14.83
CA ILE A 82 -13.21 -3.74 15.42
C ILE A 82 -14.05 -3.05 14.35
N SER A 83 -13.43 -2.42 13.36
CA SER A 83 -14.14 -1.71 12.29
C SER A 83 -14.93 -2.66 11.38
N LEU A 84 -14.41 -3.87 11.10
CA LEU A 84 -15.14 -4.89 10.33
C LEU A 84 -16.32 -5.46 11.11
N VAL A 85 -16.14 -5.76 12.38
CA VAL A 85 -17.24 -6.22 13.24
C VAL A 85 -18.33 -5.14 13.27
N CYS A 86 -17.99 -3.87 13.51
CA CYS A 86 -18.98 -2.77 13.45
C CYS A 86 -19.68 -2.68 12.09
N GLY A 87 -18.91 -2.72 11.00
CA GLY A 87 -19.43 -2.61 9.63
C GLY A 87 -20.34 -3.76 9.25
N THR A 88 -20.04 -4.98 9.69
CA THR A 88 -20.87 -6.16 9.41
C THR A 88 -22.07 -6.28 10.33
N CYS A 89 -21.97 -5.91 11.61
CA CYS A 89 -23.12 -5.91 12.52
C CYS A 89 -24.21 -4.92 12.09
N SER A 90 -23.80 -3.80 11.51
CA SER A 90 -24.72 -2.78 10.99
C SER A 90 -25.31 -3.13 9.60
N LEU A 91 -24.84 -4.21 8.98
CA LEU A 91 -25.43 -4.81 7.79
C LEU A 91 -26.44 -5.89 8.20
N SER A 92 -27.72 -5.54 8.27
CA SER A 92 -28.80 -6.45 8.69
C SER A 92 -29.09 -7.59 7.69
N ASP A 93 -28.54 -7.53 6.47
CA ASP A 93 -28.78 -8.49 5.39
C ASP A 93 -27.48 -9.17 4.92
N PRO A 94 -27.28 -10.47 5.23
CA PRO A 94 -26.14 -11.24 4.73
C PRO A 94 -25.98 -11.24 3.20
N LYS A 95 -27.07 -11.08 2.43
CA LYS A 95 -27.00 -10.98 0.96
C LYS A 95 -26.27 -9.71 0.52
N LYS A 96 -26.41 -8.62 1.27
CA LYS A 96 -25.71 -7.36 1.01
C LYS A 96 -24.20 -7.54 1.20
N LEU A 97 -23.78 -8.31 2.21
CA LEU A 97 -22.36 -8.62 2.43
C LEU A 97 -21.76 -9.44 1.27
N GLY A 98 -22.47 -10.47 0.80
CA GLY A 98 -22.03 -11.25 -0.37
C GLY A 98 -21.89 -10.40 -1.63
N ARG A 99 -22.83 -9.47 -1.87
CA ARG A 99 -22.76 -8.52 -2.99
C ARG A 99 -21.59 -7.55 -2.86
N LEU A 100 -21.35 -7.04 -1.65
CA LEU A 100 -20.22 -6.16 -1.33
C LEU A 100 -18.89 -6.86 -1.60
N GLY A 101 -18.74 -8.09 -1.08
CA GLY A 101 -17.58 -8.95 -1.31
C GLY A 101 -17.32 -9.21 -2.78
N GLY A 102 -18.32 -9.71 -3.49
CA GLY A 102 -18.21 -10.04 -4.91
C GLY A 102 -17.85 -8.84 -5.79
N LYS A 103 -18.50 -7.68 -5.56
CA LYS A 103 -18.19 -6.43 -6.28
C LYS A 103 -16.75 -5.98 -6.01
N SER A 104 -16.32 -6.02 -4.76
CA SER A 104 -14.99 -5.54 -4.37
C SER A 104 -13.87 -6.43 -4.92
N ILE A 105 -13.99 -7.75 -4.73
CA ILE A 105 -13.01 -8.71 -5.26
C ILE A 105 -12.99 -8.66 -6.79
N GLY A 106 -14.15 -8.62 -7.44
CA GLY A 106 -14.25 -8.53 -8.89
C GLY A 106 -13.59 -7.25 -9.43
N LEU A 107 -13.80 -6.11 -8.78
CA LEU A 107 -13.15 -4.85 -9.17
C LEU A 107 -11.63 -4.91 -8.95
N TYR A 108 -11.15 -5.41 -7.82
CA TYR A 108 -9.70 -5.54 -7.57
C TYR A 108 -9.03 -6.46 -8.58
N LEU A 109 -9.60 -7.64 -8.86
CA LEU A 109 -9.04 -8.54 -9.87
C LEU A 109 -9.04 -7.91 -11.27
N LEU A 110 -10.10 -7.17 -11.61
CA LEU A 110 -10.19 -6.44 -12.88
C LEU A 110 -9.12 -5.36 -12.98
N THR A 111 -8.94 -4.54 -11.94
CA THR A 111 -7.92 -3.48 -11.96
C THR A 111 -6.52 -4.05 -12.01
N THR A 112 -6.23 -5.11 -11.25
CA THR A 112 -4.93 -5.80 -11.29
C THR A 112 -4.63 -6.32 -12.69
N ALA A 113 -5.60 -6.98 -13.33
CA ALA A 113 -5.45 -7.51 -14.69
C ALA A 113 -5.21 -6.40 -15.72
N ILE A 114 -5.90 -5.27 -15.61
CA ILE A 114 -5.65 -4.08 -16.45
C ILE A 114 -4.24 -3.54 -16.19
N ALA A 115 -3.84 -3.43 -14.93
CA ALA A 115 -2.56 -2.86 -14.50
C ALA A 115 -1.38 -3.62 -15.11
N ILE A 116 -1.36 -4.95 -14.96
CA ILE A 116 -0.29 -5.80 -15.51
C ILE A 116 -0.29 -5.82 -17.05
N THR A 117 -1.47 -5.80 -17.68
CA THR A 117 -1.58 -5.76 -19.14
C THR A 117 -0.96 -4.48 -19.70
N ILE A 118 -1.26 -3.33 -19.08
CA ILE A 118 -0.66 -2.03 -19.45
C ILE A 118 0.85 -2.07 -19.24
N ALA A 119 1.31 -2.59 -18.10
CA ALA A 119 2.73 -2.68 -17.77
C ALA A 119 3.52 -3.50 -18.79
N MET A 120 3.03 -4.69 -19.14
CA MET A 120 3.69 -5.56 -20.11
C MET A 120 3.67 -4.96 -21.51
N THR A 121 2.53 -4.36 -21.91
CA THR A 121 2.43 -3.66 -23.21
C THR A 121 3.45 -2.53 -23.31
N LEU A 122 3.60 -1.72 -22.27
CA LEU A 122 4.59 -0.65 -22.24
C LEU A 122 6.02 -1.20 -22.27
N ALA A 123 6.31 -2.25 -21.52
CA ALA A 123 7.63 -2.87 -21.50
C ALA A 123 8.01 -3.48 -22.85
N LEU A 124 7.06 -4.06 -23.59
CA LEU A 124 7.27 -4.56 -24.94
C LEU A 124 7.52 -3.46 -25.98
N VAL A 125 6.98 -2.25 -25.74
CA VAL A 125 7.20 -1.10 -26.64
C VAL A 125 8.53 -0.40 -26.32
N ILE A 126 8.91 -0.33 -25.05
CA ILE A 126 10.10 0.40 -24.60
C ILE A 126 11.36 -0.46 -24.64
N ASN A 127 11.22 -1.79 -24.50
CA ASN A 127 12.31 -2.75 -24.40
C ASN A 127 13.35 -2.41 -23.33
N PRO A 128 12.95 -2.34 -22.04
CA PRO A 128 13.81 -1.83 -20.98
C PRO A 128 15.04 -2.68 -20.66
N GLY A 129 15.08 -3.95 -21.10
CA GLY A 129 16.19 -4.88 -20.86
C GLY A 129 17.10 -5.10 -22.08
N GLU A 130 16.80 -4.49 -23.23
CA GLU A 130 17.59 -4.66 -24.44
C GLU A 130 18.98 -4.04 -24.28
N GLY A 131 20.03 -4.76 -24.69
CA GLY A 131 21.42 -4.33 -24.60
C GLY A 131 22.13 -4.65 -23.28
N ILE A 132 21.42 -5.17 -22.28
CA ILE A 132 21.99 -5.67 -21.03
C ILE A 132 22.15 -7.19 -21.17
N ASN A 133 23.20 -7.63 -21.86
CA ASN A 133 23.47 -9.07 -22.03
C ASN A 133 24.21 -9.60 -20.79
N MET A 134 23.55 -10.43 -19.98
CA MET A 134 24.18 -11.13 -18.86
C MET A 134 24.11 -12.65 -19.05
N PRO A 135 25.23 -13.38 -18.89
CA PRO A 135 25.18 -14.83 -18.85
C PRO A 135 24.48 -15.32 -17.57
N SER A 136 23.60 -16.30 -17.70
CA SER A 136 22.91 -16.95 -16.58
C SER A 136 23.91 -17.76 -15.75
N SER A 137 24.34 -17.26 -14.59
CA SER A 137 25.36 -17.95 -13.78
C SER A 137 25.19 -17.86 -12.26
N SER A 138 23.97 -17.75 -11.74
CA SER A 138 23.72 -17.92 -10.30
C SER A 138 22.49 -18.80 -10.07
N THR A 139 22.33 -19.29 -8.84
CA THR A 139 21.18 -20.07 -8.40
C THR A 139 20.45 -19.24 -7.34
N PHE A 140 19.24 -18.79 -7.61
CA PHE A 140 18.38 -18.10 -6.65
C PHE A 140 17.37 -19.09 -6.07
N ASP A 141 17.38 -19.22 -4.75
CA ASP A 141 16.50 -20.16 -4.04
C ASP A 141 15.14 -19.50 -3.79
N ALA A 142 14.21 -19.65 -4.74
CA ALA A 142 12.88 -19.08 -4.65
C ALA A 142 12.01 -19.87 -3.66
N LYS A 143 11.46 -19.19 -2.65
CA LYS A 143 10.39 -19.79 -1.83
C LYS A 143 9.15 -20.00 -2.70
N GLN A 144 8.61 -21.22 -2.71
CA GLN A 144 7.35 -21.51 -3.38
C GLN A 144 6.23 -20.69 -2.74
N ALA A 145 5.53 -19.87 -3.53
CA ALA A 145 4.30 -19.23 -3.06
C ALA A 145 3.13 -20.24 -3.05
N PRO A 146 2.15 -20.04 -2.17
CA PRO A 146 1.02 -20.96 -2.00
C PRO A 146 0.14 -21.02 -3.25
N THR A 147 -0.48 -22.16 -3.51
CA THR A 147 -1.44 -22.29 -4.63
C THR A 147 -2.73 -21.51 -4.33
N LEU A 148 -3.54 -21.20 -5.35
CA LEU A 148 -4.84 -20.56 -5.14
C LEU A 148 -5.74 -21.37 -4.19
N VAL A 149 -5.66 -22.71 -4.27
CA VAL A 149 -6.39 -23.61 -3.37
C VAL A 149 -5.91 -23.43 -1.93
N ASP A 150 -4.60 -23.36 -1.72
CA ASP A 150 -4.02 -23.10 -0.40
C ASP A 150 -4.41 -21.72 0.11
N VAL A 151 -4.45 -20.69 -0.74
CA VAL A 151 -4.91 -19.34 -0.35
C VAL A 151 -6.36 -19.38 0.12
N ILE A 152 -7.24 -20.08 -0.59
CA ILE A 152 -8.66 -20.24 -0.20
C ILE A 152 -8.79 -21.02 1.12
N ILE A 153 -8.04 -22.10 1.30
CA ILE A 153 -8.08 -22.88 2.55
C ILE A 153 -7.53 -22.03 3.70
N ASN A 154 -6.40 -21.37 3.51
CA ASN A 154 -5.71 -20.56 4.52
C ASN A 154 -6.44 -19.24 4.83
N MET A 155 -7.45 -18.88 4.05
CA MET A 155 -8.36 -17.77 4.37
C MET A 155 -9.12 -18.04 5.68
N PHE A 156 -9.39 -19.31 6.02
CA PHE A 156 -10.09 -19.69 7.25
C PHE A 156 -9.08 -20.02 8.38
N PRO A 157 -9.02 -19.23 9.47
CA PRO A 157 -8.10 -19.52 10.57
C PRO A 157 -8.54 -20.73 11.39
N THR A 158 -7.58 -21.58 11.78
CA THR A 158 -7.78 -22.60 12.81
C THR A 158 -7.81 -21.99 14.22
N ASN A 159 -7.16 -20.84 14.41
CA ASN A 159 -7.15 -20.08 15.66
C ASN A 159 -7.15 -18.57 15.38
N PRO A 160 -8.27 -17.86 15.63
CA PRO A 160 -8.36 -16.42 15.34
C PRO A 160 -7.45 -15.56 16.20
N ILE A 161 -7.14 -15.98 17.44
CA ILE A 161 -6.21 -15.26 18.31
C ILE A 161 -4.79 -15.35 17.75
N ASN A 162 -4.39 -16.53 17.28
CA ASN A 162 -3.09 -16.69 16.61
C ASN A 162 -3.02 -15.92 15.28
N ALA A 163 -4.12 -15.87 14.52
CA ALA A 163 -4.19 -15.07 13.30
C ALA A 163 -3.99 -13.56 13.59
N MET A 164 -4.61 -13.07 14.66
CA MET A 164 -4.44 -11.69 15.13
C MET A 164 -3.01 -11.42 15.62
N SER A 165 -2.41 -12.33 16.39
CA SER A 165 -1.03 -12.15 16.87
C SER A 165 0.01 -12.23 15.76
N SER A 166 -0.23 -13.09 14.77
CA SER A 166 0.67 -13.30 13.62
C SER A 166 0.46 -12.28 12.50
N GLY A 167 -0.57 -11.44 12.59
CA GLY A 167 -0.87 -10.43 11.57
C GLY A 167 -1.40 -11.02 10.25
N ASN A 168 -1.99 -12.21 10.27
CA ASN A 168 -2.62 -12.82 9.09
C ASN A 168 -3.93 -12.11 8.75
N MET A 169 -3.85 -10.99 8.05
CA MET A 169 -4.98 -10.08 7.84
C MET A 169 -6.19 -10.75 7.18
N LEU A 170 -5.99 -11.58 6.16
CA LEU A 170 -7.09 -12.28 5.49
C LEU A 170 -7.88 -13.18 6.46
N GLN A 171 -7.19 -13.88 7.35
CA GLN A 171 -7.79 -14.69 8.40
C GLN A 171 -8.53 -13.85 9.44
N VAL A 172 -7.94 -12.72 9.85
CA VAL A 172 -8.57 -11.77 10.77
C VAL A 172 -9.85 -11.20 10.15
N ILE A 173 -9.83 -10.87 8.86
CA ILE A 173 -10.99 -10.40 8.12
C ILE A 173 -12.10 -11.45 8.16
N VAL A 174 -11.83 -12.69 7.75
CA VAL A 174 -12.83 -13.76 7.70
C VAL A 174 -13.45 -14.02 9.07
N PHE A 175 -12.63 -14.07 10.12
CA PHE A 175 -13.13 -14.21 11.48
C PHE A 175 -13.99 -13.02 11.91
N ALA A 176 -13.55 -11.78 11.64
CA ALA A 176 -14.30 -10.57 11.96
C ALA A 176 -15.68 -10.54 11.27
N LEU A 177 -15.77 -10.97 10.01
CA LEU A 177 -17.03 -11.07 9.28
C LEU A 177 -17.98 -12.08 9.91
N LEU A 178 -17.50 -13.29 10.19
CA LEU A 178 -18.31 -14.34 10.82
C LEU A 178 -18.77 -13.92 12.22
N PHE A 179 -17.90 -13.29 12.99
CA PHE A 179 -18.22 -12.78 14.32
C PHE A 179 -19.27 -11.67 14.25
N GLY A 180 -19.12 -10.70 13.35
CA GLY A 180 -20.07 -9.62 13.18
C GLY A 180 -21.43 -10.07 12.65
N ILE A 181 -21.48 -11.05 11.74
CA ILE A 181 -22.74 -11.70 11.33
C ILE A 181 -23.39 -12.40 12.52
N ALA A 182 -22.62 -13.17 13.30
CA ALA A 182 -23.14 -13.86 14.47
C ALA A 182 -23.72 -12.86 15.49
N MET A 183 -23.04 -11.73 15.72
CA MET A 183 -23.56 -10.63 16.53
C MET A 183 -24.88 -10.07 15.98
N ALA A 184 -24.98 -9.79 14.68
CA ALA A 184 -26.22 -9.29 14.07
C ALA A 184 -27.40 -10.25 14.26
N LEU A 185 -27.14 -11.57 14.24
CA LEU A 185 -28.15 -12.62 14.40
C LEU A 185 -28.46 -12.97 15.87
N SER A 186 -27.73 -12.41 16.83
CA SER A 186 -27.83 -12.77 18.26
C SER A 186 -28.84 -11.91 19.06
N GLY A 187 -29.72 -11.17 18.40
CA GLY A 187 -30.75 -10.35 19.04
C GLY A 187 -30.17 -9.34 20.04
N ASP A 188 -30.69 -9.30 21.26
CA ASP A 188 -30.29 -8.29 22.25
C ASP A 188 -28.87 -8.46 22.79
N ALA A 189 -28.33 -9.70 22.80
CA ALA A 189 -26.92 -9.92 23.13
C ALA A 189 -26.00 -9.29 22.08
N GLY A 190 -26.37 -9.45 20.81
CA GLY A 190 -25.70 -8.82 19.67
C GLY A 190 -25.72 -7.30 19.74
N LYS A 191 -26.88 -6.70 20.02
CA LYS A 191 -27.03 -5.24 20.15
C LYS A 191 -26.12 -4.65 21.23
N ARG A 192 -26.04 -5.28 22.40
CA ARG A 192 -25.16 -4.82 23.50
C ARG A 192 -23.70 -4.81 23.09
N LEU A 193 -23.23 -5.88 22.46
CA LEU A 193 -21.85 -5.95 21.95
C LEU A 193 -21.62 -4.96 20.81
N THR A 194 -22.59 -4.76 19.92
CA THR A 194 -22.48 -3.80 18.81
C THR A 194 -22.19 -2.40 19.34
N ALA A 195 -22.93 -1.92 20.36
CA ALA A 195 -22.68 -0.62 20.98
C ALA A 195 -21.25 -0.50 21.55
N VAL A 196 -20.75 -1.55 22.22
CA VAL A 196 -19.36 -1.58 22.72
C VAL A 196 -18.35 -1.49 21.59
N PHE A 197 -18.57 -2.22 20.50
CA PHE A 197 -17.69 -2.18 19.33
C PHE A 197 -17.70 -0.81 18.65
N GLU A 198 -18.85 -0.13 18.57
CA GLU A 198 -18.97 1.23 18.04
C GLU A 198 -18.17 2.26 18.87
N ASP A 199 -18.23 2.15 20.20
CA ASP A 199 -17.41 2.97 21.10
C ASP A 199 -15.90 2.69 20.91
N LEU A 200 -15.51 1.41 20.84
CA LEU A 200 -14.13 1.01 20.56
C LEU A 200 -13.64 1.53 19.21
N ASN A 201 -14.49 1.47 18.17
CA ASN A 201 -14.18 1.99 16.85
C ASN A 201 -13.92 3.51 16.90
N THR A 202 -14.75 4.24 17.64
CA THR A 202 -14.57 5.68 17.86
C THR A 202 -13.23 5.99 18.54
N ILE A 203 -12.88 5.23 19.58
CA ILE A 203 -11.60 5.39 20.30
C ILE A 203 -10.41 5.07 19.40
N ILE A 204 -10.48 3.98 18.64
CA ILE A 204 -9.40 3.59 17.71
C ILE A 204 -9.21 4.64 16.62
N LEU A 205 -10.28 5.17 16.02
CA LEU A 205 -10.16 6.24 15.03
C LEU A 205 -9.50 7.49 15.64
N LYS A 206 -9.78 7.82 16.90
CA LYS A 206 -9.08 8.92 17.58
C LYS A 206 -7.58 8.63 17.76
N LEU A 207 -7.22 7.38 18.04
CA LEU A 207 -5.82 6.95 18.13
C LEU A 207 -5.10 7.07 16.78
N VAL A 208 -5.78 6.79 15.67
CA VAL A 208 -5.27 7.04 14.30
C VAL A 208 -4.95 8.52 14.13
N THR A 209 -5.88 9.41 14.49
CA THR A 209 -5.66 10.86 14.44
C THR A 209 -4.43 11.32 15.23
N ILE A 210 -4.19 10.74 16.42
CA ILE A 210 -2.99 11.01 17.22
C ILE A 210 -1.73 10.63 16.46
N LEU A 211 -1.68 9.42 15.89
CA LEU A 211 -0.52 8.97 15.11
C LEU A 211 -0.32 9.83 13.86
N MET A 212 -1.38 10.28 13.21
CA MET A 212 -1.30 11.15 12.04
C MET A 212 -0.60 12.47 12.35
N ASN A 213 -0.77 13.03 13.55
CA ASN A 213 -0.05 14.23 13.95
C ASN A 213 1.47 14.01 14.17
N ILE A 214 1.89 12.76 14.39
CA ILE A 214 3.29 12.35 14.51
C ILE A 214 3.90 12.02 13.14
N ALA A 215 3.06 11.75 12.12
CA ALA A 215 3.49 11.33 10.79
C ALA A 215 4.59 12.20 10.15
N PRO A 216 4.54 13.55 10.20
CA PRO A 216 5.59 14.39 9.60
C PRO A 216 7.02 14.03 10.07
N TYR A 217 7.16 13.72 11.36
CA TYR A 217 8.46 13.37 11.95
C TYR A 217 8.88 11.96 11.57
N GLY A 218 7.95 11.01 11.59
CA GLY A 218 8.20 9.63 11.17
C GLY A 218 8.62 9.56 9.70
N VAL A 219 7.92 10.29 8.83
CA VAL A 219 8.23 10.40 7.40
C VAL A 219 9.61 11.01 7.18
N PHE A 220 9.98 12.05 7.93
CA PHE A 220 11.32 12.63 7.87
C PHE A 220 12.41 11.57 8.11
N PHE A 221 12.31 10.79 9.19
CA PHE A 221 13.31 9.76 9.51
C PHE A 221 13.36 8.64 8.48
N LEU A 222 12.20 8.19 7.99
CA LEU A 222 12.12 7.18 6.93
C LEU A 222 12.81 7.64 5.65
N MET A 223 12.55 8.89 5.22
CA MET A 223 13.17 9.45 4.01
C MET A 223 14.67 9.71 4.20
N ALA A 224 15.07 10.25 5.36
CA ALA A 224 16.49 10.51 5.65
C ALA A 224 17.33 9.23 5.61
N LYS A 225 16.85 8.15 6.24
CA LYS A 225 17.52 6.84 6.16
C LYS A 225 17.53 6.31 4.73
N LEU A 226 16.41 6.37 4.02
CA LEU A 226 16.34 5.79 2.68
C LEU A 226 17.32 6.48 1.72
N PHE A 227 17.30 7.81 1.68
CA PHE A 227 18.12 8.58 0.74
C PHE A 227 19.61 8.62 1.11
N SER A 228 19.99 8.19 2.31
CA SER A 228 21.40 7.91 2.61
C SER A 228 21.92 6.61 1.98
N TYR A 229 21.04 5.67 1.63
CA TYR A 229 21.39 4.37 1.03
C TYR A 229 21.29 4.34 -0.50
N ILE A 230 20.50 5.22 -1.11
CA ILE A 230 20.24 5.19 -2.55
C ILE A 230 21.52 5.50 -3.34
N GLU A 231 21.94 4.59 -4.22
CA GLU A 231 23.03 4.78 -5.18
C GLU A 231 22.51 5.27 -6.54
N GLY A 232 22.97 6.44 -6.99
CA GLY A 232 22.50 7.05 -8.23
C GLY A 232 22.98 6.31 -9.49
N ASP A 233 24.16 5.68 -9.45
CA ASP A 233 24.71 4.91 -10.56
C ASP A 233 23.83 3.71 -10.93
N LEU A 234 23.26 3.03 -9.93
CA LEU A 234 22.36 1.90 -10.16
C LEU A 234 21.04 2.34 -10.84
N ILE A 235 20.51 3.50 -10.47
CA ILE A 235 19.31 4.07 -11.09
C ILE A 235 19.58 4.42 -12.56
N LEU A 236 20.75 5.00 -12.86
CA LEU A 236 21.15 5.33 -14.24
C LEU A 236 21.28 4.08 -15.10
N LYS A 237 21.91 3.02 -14.57
CA LYS A 237 22.06 1.73 -15.28
C LYS A 237 20.71 1.05 -15.56
N LEU A 238 19.69 1.28 -14.74
CA LEU A 238 18.35 0.69 -14.87
C LEU A 238 17.27 1.71 -15.23
N ILE A 239 17.66 2.83 -15.85
CA ILE A 239 16.77 3.97 -16.04
C ILE A 239 15.55 3.63 -16.90
N PHE A 240 15.71 2.78 -17.92
CA PHE A 240 14.61 2.35 -18.77
C PHE A 240 13.63 1.44 -18.03
N TYR A 241 14.13 0.48 -17.23
CA TYR A 241 13.30 -0.34 -16.36
C TYR A 241 12.55 0.53 -15.34
N PHE A 242 13.28 1.35 -14.59
CA PHE A 242 12.72 2.24 -13.57
C PHE A 242 11.68 3.21 -14.15
N GLY A 243 12.00 3.84 -15.28
CA GLY A 243 11.11 4.75 -16.00
C GLY A 243 9.86 4.06 -16.53
N THR A 244 9.97 2.84 -17.04
CA THR A 244 8.83 2.05 -17.53
C THR A 244 7.86 1.71 -16.40
N VAL A 245 8.37 1.26 -15.25
CA VAL A 245 7.53 0.97 -14.07
C VAL A 245 6.82 2.23 -13.60
N LEU A 246 7.55 3.36 -13.46
CA LEU A 246 6.93 4.62 -13.06
C LEU A 246 5.87 5.09 -14.03
N LEU A 247 6.15 5.02 -15.34
CA LEU A 247 5.20 5.40 -16.38
C LEU A 247 3.90 4.57 -16.27
N ALA A 248 4.03 3.25 -16.13
CA ALA A 248 2.88 2.36 -15.97
C ALA A 248 2.08 2.68 -14.68
N LEU A 249 2.77 2.90 -13.56
CA LEU A 249 2.15 3.30 -12.29
C LEU A 249 1.38 4.63 -12.41
N PHE A 250 1.97 5.63 -13.06
CA PHE A 250 1.31 6.92 -13.25
C PHE A 250 0.12 6.82 -14.21
N ILE A 251 0.24 6.07 -15.31
CA ILE A 251 -0.89 5.81 -16.21
C ILE A 251 -2.03 5.14 -15.44
N HIS A 252 -1.72 4.14 -14.62
CA HIS A 252 -2.73 3.45 -13.84
C HIS A 252 -3.42 4.36 -12.81
N ALA A 253 -2.64 5.11 -12.04
CA ALA A 253 -3.16 5.99 -11.00
C ALA A 253 -3.89 7.24 -11.53
N LEU A 254 -3.43 7.82 -12.64
CA LEU A 254 -3.91 9.11 -13.16
C LEU A 254 -4.85 8.97 -14.37
N ILE A 255 -4.95 7.78 -14.97
CA ILE A 255 -5.83 7.52 -16.11
C ILE A 255 -6.80 6.40 -15.77
N VAL A 256 -6.31 5.21 -15.43
CA VAL A 256 -7.18 4.03 -15.23
C VAL A 256 -8.14 4.25 -14.05
N TYR A 257 -7.63 4.59 -12.86
CA TYR A 257 -8.50 4.84 -11.71
C TYR A 257 -9.50 5.99 -11.93
N PRO A 258 -9.11 7.18 -12.44
CA PRO A 258 -10.05 8.24 -12.81
C PRO A 258 -11.13 7.82 -13.80
N VAL A 259 -10.77 7.07 -14.85
CA VAL A 259 -11.71 6.61 -15.87
C VAL A 259 -12.69 5.61 -15.27
N LEU A 260 -12.23 4.63 -14.49
CA LEU A 260 -13.10 3.67 -13.82
C LEU A 260 -14.03 4.38 -12.83
N LEU A 261 -13.49 5.26 -11.98
CA LEU A 261 -14.29 6.04 -11.03
C LEU A 261 -15.39 6.81 -11.77
N LYS A 262 -15.04 7.58 -12.81
CA LYS A 262 -16.00 8.39 -13.56
C LYS A 262 -17.06 7.53 -14.24
N THR A 263 -16.66 6.42 -14.84
CA THR A 263 -17.54 5.53 -15.61
C THR A 263 -18.56 4.83 -14.70
N PHE A 264 -18.13 4.32 -13.54
CA PHE A 264 -19.01 3.56 -12.66
C PHE A 264 -19.80 4.40 -11.66
N THR A 265 -19.36 5.62 -11.35
CA THR A 265 -20.00 6.45 -10.29
C THR A 265 -20.48 7.82 -10.77
N GLY A 266 -19.98 8.31 -11.90
CA GLY A 266 -20.18 9.70 -12.33
C GLY A 266 -19.41 10.75 -11.51
N LEU A 267 -18.71 10.37 -10.43
CA LEU A 267 -17.95 11.28 -9.56
C LEU A 267 -16.84 12.00 -10.32
N ASN A 268 -16.48 13.20 -9.85
CA ASN A 268 -15.40 13.99 -10.44
C ASN A 268 -14.02 13.42 -10.03
N PRO A 269 -13.20 12.91 -10.97
CA PRO A 269 -11.91 12.32 -10.62
C PRO A 269 -10.89 13.31 -10.06
N GLN A 270 -10.98 14.58 -10.43
CA GLN A 270 -10.06 15.59 -9.91
C GLN A 270 -10.28 15.84 -8.41
N ILE A 271 -11.54 15.80 -7.97
CA ILE A 271 -11.88 15.92 -6.53
C ILE A 271 -11.32 14.70 -5.80
N PHE A 272 -11.52 13.50 -6.35
CA PHE A 272 -10.99 12.26 -5.79
C PHE A 272 -9.46 12.32 -5.63
N LEU A 273 -8.72 12.59 -6.71
CA LEU A 273 -7.26 12.67 -6.69
C LEU A 273 -6.74 13.71 -5.69
N ASN A 274 -7.40 14.88 -5.62
CA ASN A 274 -7.04 15.92 -4.66
C ASN A 274 -7.26 15.52 -3.20
N LYS A 275 -8.24 14.65 -2.91
CA LYS A 275 -8.55 14.17 -1.55
C LYS A 275 -7.69 13.00 -1.12
N VAL A 276 -7.29 12.12 -2.04
CA VAL A 276 -6.43 10.97 -1.74
C VAL A 276 -4.94 11.28 -1.75
N LYS A 277 -4.50 12.42 -2.32
CA LYS A 277 -3.08 12.77 -2.44
C LYS A 277 -2.27 12.62 -1.14
N GLU A 278 -2.88 12.95 0.00
CA GLU A 278 -2.22 12.96 1.31
C GLU A 278 -1.96 11.55 1.79
N LEU A 279 -2.96 10.69 1.61
CA LEU A 279 -2.85 9.25 1.80
C LEU A 279 -1.80 8.65 0.85
N SER A 280 -1.79 9.04 -0.43
CA SER A 280 -0.83 8.52 -1.41
C SER A 280 0.61 8.92 -1.04
N ILE A 281 0.86 10.16 -0.62
CA ILE A 281 2.16 10.64 -0.12
C ILE A 281 2.57 9.89 1.15
N PHE A 282 1.61 9.68 2.05
CA PHE A 282 1.84 8.93 3.27
C PHE A 282 2.22 7.48 2.98
N ALA A 283 1.48 6.81 2.10
CA ALA A 283 1.74 5.44 1.68
C ALA A 283 3.05 5.29 0.91
N PHE A 284 3.41 6.29 0.10
CA PHE A 284 4.73 6.38 -0.52
C PHE A 284 5.83 6.31 0.54
N SER A 285 5.72 7.10 1.60
CA SER A 285 6.75 7.16 2.64
C SER A 285 6.92 5.88 3.47
N THR A 286 5.82 5.15 3.71
CA THR A 286 5.83 3.94 4.55
C THR A 286 6.11 2.67 3.75
N SER A 287 5.83 2.67 2.45
CA SER A 287 5.91 1.51 1.55
C SER A 287 5.15 0.29 2.07
N SER A 288 4.04 0.50 2.80
CA SER A 288 3.22 -0.59 3.31
C SER A 288 1.74 -0.22 3.31
N SER A 289 0.97 -0.90 2.46
CA SER A 289 -0.49 -0.77 2.40
C SER A 289 -1.13 -1.13 3.73
N SER A 290 -0.63 -2.17 4.41
CA SER A 290 -1.14 -2.58 5.73
C SER A 290 -0.88 -1.51 6.79
N ALA A 291 0.30 -0.88 6.81
CA ALA A 291 0.60 0.19 7.77
C ALA A 291 -0.23 1.46 7.52
N THR A 292 -0.68 1.69 6.29
CA THR A 292 -1.47 2.87 5.91
C THR A 292 -2.97 2.68 6.06
N MET A 293 -3.42 1.44 6.24
CA MET A 293 -4.83 1.07 6.29
C MET A 293 -5.69 1.90 7.26
N PRO A 294 -5.25 2.23 8.49
CA PRO A 294 -6.01 3.14 9.35
C PRO A 294 -6.32 4.50 8.70
N VAL A 295 -5.32 5.04 7.99
CA VAL A 295 -5.40 6.32 7.29
C VAL A 295 -6.23 6.21 6.02
N THR A 296 -6.15 5.07 5.33
CA THR A 296 -7.00 4.75 4.18
C THR A 296 -8.47 4.71 4.59
N LEU A 297 -8.79 4.05 5.71
CA LEU A 297 -10.16 3.96 6.23
C LEU A 297 -10.70 5.33 6.65
N GLU A 298 -9.89 6.15 7.34
CA GLU A 298 -10.25 7.51 7.70
C GLU A 298 -10.48 8.37 6.45
N THR A 299 -9.61 8.26 5.43
CA THR A 299 -9.76 9.00 4.16
C THR A 299 -11.02 8.60 3.42
N ALA A 300 -11.30 7.30 3.31
CA ALA A 300 -12.49 6.77 2.66
C ALA A 300 -13.78 7.28 3.33
N THR A 301 -13.81 7.26 4.67
CA THR A 301 -15.01 7.61 5.43
C THR A 301 -15.19 9.11 5.62
N LYS A 302 -14.13 9.82 6.04
CA LYS A 302 -14.22 11.24 6.47
C LYS A 302 -13.95 12.24 5.35
N LYS A 303 -13.21 11.86 4.30
CA LYS A 303 -12.88 12.74 3.18
C LYS A 303 -13.68 12.41 1.93
N LEU A 304 -13.80 11.12 1.60
CA LEU A 304 -14.45 10.67 0.37
C LEU A 304 -15.96 10.43 0.51
N GLY A 305 -16.48 10.23 1.72
CA GLY A 305 -17.91 10.06 1.97
C GLY A 305 -18.43 8.63 1.81
N ALA A 306 -17.56 7.63 1.76
CA ALA A 306 -18.01 6.23 1.81
C ALA A 306 -18.46 5.86 3.23
N ASP A 307 -19.62 5.24 3.38
CA ASP A 307 -20.07 4.78 4.70
C ASP A 307 -19.11 3.72 5.27
N ASN A 308 -18.96 3.72 6.59
CA ASN A 308 -18.07 2.78 7.27
C ASN A 308 -18.45 1.31 7.01
N LYS A 309 -19.73 1.00 6.78
CA LYS A 309 -20.21 -0.34 6.40
C LYS A 309 -19.52 -0.90 5.16
N VAL A 310 -19.16 -0.02 4.23
CA VAL A 310 -18.47 -0.38 2.98
C VAL A 310 -16.97 -0.21 3.12
N ALA A 311 -16.52 0.91 3.68
CA ALA A 311 -15.10 1.22 3.80
C ALA A 311 -14.36 0.22 4.71
N SER A 312 -14.95 -0.16 5.84
CA SER A 312 -14.32 -1.10 6.79
C SER A 312 -14.16 -2.50 6.21
N PHE A 313 -14.93 -2.83 5.17
CA PHE A 313 -14.80 -4.07 4.43
C PHE A 313 -13.79 -3.97 3.28
N THR A 314 -14.00 -2.98 2.40
CA THR A 314 -13.27 -2.85 1.13
C THR A 314 -11.81 -2.49 1.31
N VAL A 315 -11.48 -1.64 2.30
CA VAL A 315 -10.12 -1.16 2.53
C VAL A 315 -9.20 -2.27 3.09
N PRO A 316 -9.57 -3.01 4.17
CA PRO A 316 -8.72 -4.12 4.65
C PRO A 316 -8.57 -5.24 3.64
N LEU A 317 -9.64 -5.54 2.91
CA LEU A 317 -9.59 -6.52 1.83
C LEU A 317 -8.62 -6.07 0.73
N GLY A 318 -8.73 -4.81 0.29
CA GLY A 318 -7.85 -4.17 -0.68
C GLY A 318 -6.38 -4.25 -0.28
N ALA A 319 -6.04 -3.92 0.96
CA ALA A 319 -4.66 -3.99 1.46
C ALA A 319 -3.99 -5.39 1.36
N THR A 320 -4.76 -6.45 1.08
CA THR A 320 -4.28 -7.84 0.90
C THR A 320 -4.52 -8.43 -0.48
N ILE A 321 -5.37 -7.80 -1.30
CA ILE A 321 -5.78 -8.30 -2.63
C ILE A 321 -5.39 -7.31 -3.72
N ASN A 322 -5.62 -6.02 -3.49
CA ASN A 322 -5.33 -4.94 -4.41
C ASN A 322 -3.82 -4.66 -4.43
N MET A 323 -3.14 -5.36 -5.33
CA MET A 323 -1.72 -5.14 -5.57
C MET A 323 -1.43 -4.73 -7.01
N ASP A 324 -2.26 -3.86 -7.57
CA ASP A 324 -2.10 -3.29 -8.92
C ASP A 324 -0.66 -2.82 -9.21
N GLY A 325 -0.08 -2.05 -8.29
CA GLY A 325 1.29 -1.56 -8.40
C GLY A 325 2.34 -2.68 -8.36
N THR A 326 2.11 -3.73 -7.56
CA THR A 326 2.96 -4.92 -7.52
C THR A 326 2.86 -5.69 -8.83
N ALA A 327 1.66 -5.86 -9.37
CA ALA A 327 1.42 -6.52 -10.64
C ALA A 327 2.03 -5.73 -11.81
N ILE A 328 2.02 -4.40 -11.77
CA ILE A 328 2.75 -3.54 -12.72
C ILE A 328 4.25 -3.83 -12.66
N MET A 329 4.86 -3.84 -11.48
CA MET A 329 6.28 -4.16 -11.37
C MET A 329 6.56 -5.58 -11.88
N GLN A 330 5.73 -6.55 -11.54
CA GLN A 330 5.91 -7.92 -12.01
C GLN A 330 5.86 -8.01 -13.53
N GLY A 331 4.87 -7.38 -14.16
CA GLY A 331 4.75 -7.34 -15.62
C GLY A 331 5.97 -6.73 -16.31
N VAL A 332 6.43 -5.55 -15.85
CA VAL A 332 7.64 -4.92 -16.42
C VAL A 332 8.89 -5.75 -16.14
N ALA A 333 9.02 -6.31 -14.93
CA ALA A 333 10.17 -7.12 -14.53
C ALA A 333 10.27 -8.41 -15.34
N THR A 334 9.15 -9.09 -15.61
CA THR A 334 9.11 -10.28 -16.47
C THR A 334 9.64 -9.97 -17.86
N VAL A 335 9.15 -8.90 -18.51
CA VAL A 335 9.61 -8.51 -19.85
C VAL A 335 11.09 -8.09 -19.82
N PHE A 336 11.49 -7.31 -18.82
CA PHE A 336 12.88 -6.89 -18.62
C PHE A 336 13.84 -8.08 -18.48
N ILE A 337 13.52 -9.03 -17.61
CA ILE A 337 14.35 -10.21 -17.35
C ILE A 337 14.40 -11.11 -18.59
N ALA A 338 13.29 -11.29 -19.29
CA ALA A 338 13.27 -12.02 -20.56
C ALA A 338 14.25 -11.41 -21.58
N GLN A 339 14.28 -10.07 -21.69
CA GLN A 339 15.19 -9.37 -22.59
C GLN A 339 16.65 -9.50 -22.18
N VAL A 340 16.97 -9.31 -20.90
CA VAL A 340 18.33 -9.42 -20.35
C VAL A 340 18.95 -10.80 -20.59
N PHE A 341 18.14 -11.85 -20.43
CA PHE A 341 18.58 -13.24 -20.61
C PHE A 341 18.31 -13.78 -22.01
N THR A 342 17.82 -12.94 -22.93
CA THR A 342 17.51 -13.32 -24.31
C THR A 342 16.57 -14.55 -24.39
N VAL A 343 15.57 -14.58 -23.51
CA VAL A 343 14.50 -15.59 -23.50
C VAL A 343 13.30 -15.04 -24.26
N ASP A 344 12.94 -15.69 -25.36
CA ASP A 344 11.75 -15.34 -26.12
C ASP A 344 10.50 -15.85 -25.39
N LEU A 345 9.64 -14.92 -24.95
CA LEU A 345 8.34 -15.25 -24.39
C LEU A 345 7.29 -15.29 -25.49
N SER A 346 6.51 -16.36 -25.53
CA SER A 346 5.37 -16.48 -26.42
C SER A 346 4.18 -15.64 -25.90
N PHE A 347 3.19 -15.42 -26.77
CA PHE A 347 1.92 -14.82 -26.36
C PHE A 347 1.24 -15.58 -25.21
N THR A 348 1.35 -16.92 -25.21
CA THR A 348 0.80 -17.78 -24.15
C THR A 348 1.50 -17.55 -22.82
N ASP A 349 2.82 -17.33 -22.82
CA ASP A 349 3.59 -17.06 -21.61
C ASP A 349 3.18 -15.73 -20.98
N TYR A 350 2.95 -14.71 -21.82
CA TYR A 350 2.42 -13.44 -21.33
C TYR A 350 1.03 -13.56 -20.72
N LEU A 351 0.13 -14.35 -21.32
CA LEU A 351 -1.18 -14.63 -20.72
C LEU A 351 -1.05 -15.36 -19.38
N MET A 352 -0.13 -16.32 -19.27
CA MET A 352 0.13 -17.04 -18.02
C MET A 352 0.65 -16.10 -16.92
N VAL A 353 1.55 -15.17 -17.28
CA VAL A 353 2.05 -14.14 -16.35
C VAL A 353 0.92 -13.25 -15.85
N ILE A 354 0.06 -12.75 -16.75
CA ILE A 354 -1.10 -11.92 -16.39
C ILE A 354 -2.00 -12.67 -15.42
N LEU A 355 -2.37 -13.92 -15.76
CA LEU A 355 -3.24 -14.74 -14.94
C LEU A 355 -2.63 -14.98 -13.56
N THR A 356 -1.38 -15.44 -13.51
CA THR A 356 -0.74 -15.82 -12.25
C THR A 356 -0.46 -14.64 -11.39
N ALA A 357 0.11 -13.54 -11.91
CA ALA A 357 0.34 -12.35 -11.10
C ALA A 357 -0.97 -11.76 -10.56
N THR A 358 -2.04 -11.79 -11.37
CA THR A 358 -3.37 -11.36 -10.92
C THR A 358 -3.90 -12.25 -9.79
N LEU A 359 -3.80 -13.58 -9.91
CA LEU A 359 -4.24 -14.49 -8.86
C LEU A 359 -3.33 -14.46 -7.62
N ALA A 360 -2.03 -14.34 -7.84
CA ALA A 360 -1.01 -14.28 -6.82
C ALA A 360 -1.08 -12.98 -5.99
N SER A 361 -1.64 -11.90 -6.55
CA SER A 361 -1.93 -10.68 -5.79
C SER A 361 -2.89 -10.94 -4.63
N VAL A 362 -3.76 -11.95 -4.73
CA VAL A 362 -4.71 -12.35 -3.70
C VAL A 362 -3.98 -12.98 -2.51
N GLY A 363 -4.16 -12.40 -1.32
CA GLY A 363 -3.61 -12.97 -0.10
C GLY A 363 -2.13 -12.68 0.11
N THR A 364 -1.53 -11.84 -0.73
CA THR A 364 -0.19 -11.31 -0.49
C THR A 364 -0.24 -10.30 0.66
N ALA A 365 0.72 -10.34 1.57
CA ALA A 365 0.76 -9.37 2.66
C ALA A 365 1.21 -7.99 2.14
N GLY A 366 0.49 -6.92 2.51
CA GLY A 366 0.80 -5.53 2.16
C GLY A 366 1.99 -4.94 2.93
N VAL A 367 3.10 -5.68 3.01
CA VAL A 367 4.33 -5.31 3.72
C VAL A 367 5.52 -5.19 2.76
N PRO A 368 6.56 -4.40 3.10
CA PRO A 368 7.68 -4.14 2.19
C PRO A 368 8.39 -5.42 1.72
N GLY A 369 8.78 -5.46 0.45
CA GLY A 369 9.62 -6.52 -0.13
C GLY A 369 8.90 -7.82 -0.52
N VAL A 370 7.62 -7.99 -0.18
CA VAL A 370 6.87 -9.22 -0.55
C VAL A 370 6.65 -9.31 -2.06
N GLY A 371 6.55 -8.19 -2.76
CA GLY A 371 6.39 -8.16 -4.21
C GLY A 371 7.49 -8.90 -4.99
N LEU A 372 8.73 -8.88 -4.49
CA LEU A 372 9.86 -9.59 -5.10
C LEU A 372 9.79 -11.10 -4.90
N ILE A 373 9.26 -11.56 -3.75
CA ILE A 373 9.02 -12.99 -3.50
C ILE A 373 7.99 -13.51 -4.50
N MET A 374 6.91 -12.75 -4.72
CA MET A 374 5.87 -13.11 -5.67
C MET A 374 6.37 -13.06 -7.13
N LEU A 375 7.28 -12.14 -7.45
CA LEU A 375 7.92 -12.10 -8.76
C LEU A 375 8.67 -13.41 -9.07
N ALA A 376 9.35 -14.01 -8.08
CA ALA A 376 10.08 -15.26 -8.29
C ALA A 376 9.15 -16.41 -8.74
N MET A 377 7.93 -16.48 -8.20
CA MET A 377 6.90 -17.42 -8.64
C MET A 377 6.50 -17.16 -10.10
N VAL A 378 6.24 -15.90 -10.46
CA VAL A 378 5.82 -15.52 -11.81
C VAL A 378 6.90 -15.86 -12.84
N LEU A 379 8.18 -15.59 -12.54
CA LEU A 379 9.31 -15.90 -13.42
C LEU A 379 9.47 -17.40 -13.64
N ASN A 380 9.47 -18.19 -12.56
CA ASN A 380 9.62 -19.64 -12.63
C ASN A 380 8.55 -20.30 -13.50
N GLN A 381 7.31 -19.79 -13.47
CA GLN A 381 6.22 -20.35 -14.25
C GLN A 381 6.46 -20.26 -15.76
N VAL A 382 7.08 -19.19 -16.23
CA VAL A 382 7.41 -18.99 -17.65
C VAL A 382 8.86 -19.34 -17.97
N GLY A 383 9.53 -20.06 -17.07
CA GLY A 383 10.90 -20.55 -17.28
C GLY A 383 11.98 -19.46 -17.26
N LEU A 384 11.70 -18.30 -16.66
CA LEU A 384 12.68 -17.23 -16.53
C LEU A 384 13.58 -17.41 -15.30
N PRO A 385 14.87 -17.05 -15.40
CA PRO A 385 15.82 -17.13 -14.30
C PRO A 385 15.45 -16.13 -13.20
N VAL A 386 15.21 -16.65 -12.00
CA VAL A 386 14.88 -15.88 -10.79
C VAL A 386 16.03 -15.01 -10.30
N GLU A 387 17.25 -15.31 -10.72
CA GLU A 387 18.45 -14.51 -10.48
C GLU A 387 18.34 -13.10 -11.07
N GLY A 388 17.53 -12.91 -12.12
CA GLY A 388 17.24 -11.59 -12.70
C GLY A 388 16.65 -10.59 -11.70
N ILE A 389 16.05 -11.09 -10.61
CA ILE A 389 15.55 -10.24 -9.51
C ILE A 389 16.69 -9.47 -8.83
N ALA A 390 17.89 -10.05 -8.74
CA ALA A 390 19.05 -9.40 -8.13
C ALA A 390 19.49 -8.13 -8.88
N ILE A 391 19.15 -8.03 -10.17
CA ILE A 391 19.44 -6.84 -10.99
C ILE A 391 18.57 -5.68 -10.54
N ILE A 392 17.28 -5.92 -10.30
CA ILE A 392 16.28 -4.88 -10.02
C ILE A 392 16.11 -4.57 -8.53
N ILE A 393 16.56 -5.45 -7.62
CA ILE A 393 16.35 -5.31 -6.18
C ILE A 393 16.89 -3.99 -5.62
N GLY A 394 18.00 -3.49 -6.16
CA GLY A 394 18.60 -2.25 -5.66
C GLY A 394 17.84 -0.97 -6.03
N VAL A 395 17.02 -1.00 -7.11
CA VAL A 395 16.09 0.11 -7.43
C VAL A 395 14.68 -0.14 -6.93
N ASP A 396 14.34 -1.39 -6.56
CA ASP A 396 13.00 -1.77 -6.10
C ASP A 396 12.53 -0.91 -4.93
N ARG A 397 13.44 -0.52 -4.03
CA ARG A 397 13.03 0.24 -2.84
C ARG A 397 12.30 1.54 -3.17
N LEU A 398 12.71 2.25 -4.22
CA LEU A 398 12.04 3.47 -4.70
C LEU A 398 10.73 3.16 -5.43
N LEU A 399 10.72 2.09 -6.22
CA LEU A 399 9.52 1.66 -6.94
C LEU A 399 8.45 1.19 -5.96
N ASP A 400 8.82 0.46 -4.90
CA ASP A 400 7.95 -0.07 -3.85
C ASP A 400 7.09 1.01 -3.19
N MET A 401 7.69 2.16 -2.93
CA MET A 401 7.00 3.34 -2.42
C MET A 401 5.89 3.80 -3.37
N THR A 402 6.21 3.94 -4.66
CA THR A 402 5.27 4.38 -5.68
C THR A 402 4.16 3.34 -5.87
N ARG A 403 4.51 2.04 -5.90
CA ARG A 403 3.53 0.94 -5.97
C ARG A 403 2.53 1.00 -4.81
N THR A 404 3.04 1.19 -3.59
CA THR A 404 2.19 1.29 -2.40
C THR A 404 1.22 2.46 -2.52
N ALA A 405 1.69 3.63 -2.97
CA ALA A 405 0.85 4.80 -3.20
C ALA A 405 -0.26 4.53 -4.25
N VAL A 406 0.06 3.80 -5.32
CA VAL A 406 -0.93 3.38 -6.33
C VAL A 406 -1.93 2.39 -5.77
N ASN A 407 -1.51 1.41 -4.97
CA ASN A 407 -2.40 0.42 -4.36
C ASN A 407 -3.43 1.08 -3.45
N VAL A 408 -3.00 1.93 -2.51
CA VAL A 408 -3.96 2.59 -1.57
C VAL A 408 -4.88 3.58 -2.28
N THR A 409 -4.45 4.15 -3.40
CA THR A 409 -5.29 5.00 -4.26
C THR A 409 -6.37 4.14 -4.93
N GLY A 410 -6.01 2.95 -5.41
CA GLY A 410 -6.94 1.95 -5.92
C GLY A 410 -7.95 1.50 -4.86
N ASP A 411 -7.52 1.29 -3.61
CA ASP A 411 -8.41 0.93 -2.50
C ASP A 411 -9.50 1.98 -2.32
N CYS A 412 -9.12 3.26 -2.24
CA CYS A 412 -10.07 4.37 -2.13
C CYS A 412 -11.03 4.44 -3.31
N MET A 413 -10.52 4.20 -4.53
CA MET A 413 -11.32 4.23 -5.76
C MET A 413 -12.37 3.10 -5.73
N VAL A 414 -11.96 1.87 -5.45
CA VAL A 414 -12.86 0.71 -5.36
C VAL A 414 -13.87 0.92 -4.24
N THR A 415 -13.45 1.40 -3.07
CA THR A 415 -14.36 1.76 -1.98
C THR A 415 -15.43 2.76 -2.44
N CYS A 416 -15.07 3.81 -3.19
CA CYS A 416 -16.05 4.78 -3.72
C CYS A 416 -17.01 4.14 -4.72
N ILE A 417 -16.52 3.33 -5.66
CA ILE A 417 -17.35 2.63 -6.65
C ILE A 417 -18.36 1.72 -5.95
N VAL A 418 -17.87 0.89 -5.03
CA VAL A 418 -18.70 -0.08 -4.31
C VAL A 418 -19.73 0.65 -3.45
N ALA A 419 -19.31 1.66 -2.68
CA ALA A 419 -20.20 2.46 -1.83
C ALA A 419 -21.31 3.14 -2.64
N LYS A 420 -20.97 3.76 -3.77
CA LYS A 420 -21.94 4.40 -4.66
C LYS A 420 -22.93 3.39 -5.24
N SER A 421 -22.43 2.21 -5.64
CA SER A 421 -23.26 1.14 -6.20
C SER A 421 -24.20 0.47 -5.17
N GLU A 422 -23.93 0.65 -3.87
CA GLU A 422 -24.75 0.13 -2.77
C GLU A 422 -25.63 1.20 -2.12
N GLY A 423 -25.58 2.45 -2.60
CA GLY A 423 -26.31 3.58 -2.02
C GLY A 423 -25.78 4.05 -0.65
N GLU A 424 -24.53 3.70 -0.33
CA GLU A 424 -23.86 3.96 0.96
C GLU A 424 -22.76 5.02 0.79
N PHE A 425 -23.06 6.09 0.04
CA PHE A 425 -22.09 7.13 -0.31
C PHE A 425 -22.71 8.52 -0.17
N ASP A 426 -22.00 9.41 0.51
CA ASP A 426 -22.39 10.80 0.75
C ASP A 426 -21.72 11.74 -0.26
N ASP A 427 -22.50 12.21 -1.24
CA ASP A 427 -22.04 13.18 -2.23
C ASP A 427 -21.70 14.55 -1.63
N ALA A 428 -22.34 14.96 -0.54
CA ALA A 428 -22.06 16.25 0.08
C ALA A 428 -20.66 16.24 0.69
N VAL A 429 -20.31 15.16 1.40
CA VAL A 429 -18.96 14.95 1.93
C VAL A 429 -17.94 14.89 0.79
N PHE A 430 -18.22 14.14 -0.29
CA PHE A 430 -17.31 14.05 -1.43
C PHE A 430 -17.04 15.41 -2.10
N ASN A 431 -18.08 16.23 -2.29
CA ASN A 431 -17.95 17.53 -2.96
C ASN A 431 -17.41 18.66 -2.06
N ASP A 432 -17.42 18.49 -0.73
CA ASP A 432 -16.81 19.46 0.18
C ASP A 432 -15.28 19.38 0.19
N SER A 433 -14.63 20.46 -0.25
CA SER A 433 -13.17 20.65 -0.24
C SER A 433 -12.53 20.70 1.16
N ASN A 434 -13.34 20.85 2.22
CA ASN A 434 -12.89 20.91 3.60
C ASN A 434 -13.23 19.65 4.42
N ALA A 435 -13.90 18.66 3.82
CA ALA A 435 -14.22 17.40 4.46
C ALA A 435 -12.96 16.76 5.10
N GLY A 436 -13.09 16.30 6.34
CA GLY A 436 -12.01 15.65 7.09
C GLY A 436 -11.01 16.59 7.78
N LYS A 437 -10.94 17.89 7.44
CA LYS A 437 -9.95 18.82 8.03
C LYS A 437 -10.14 19.07 9.52
N GLU A 438 -11.37 18.97 10.02
CA GLU A 438 -11.66 19.13 11.46
C GLU A 438 -11.16 17.95 12.29
N PHE A 439 -11.13 16.75 11.71
CA PHE A 439 -10.67 15.54 12.39
C PHE A 439 -9.15 15.52 12.55
N GLU A 440 -8.40 16.17 11.66
CA GLU A 440 -6.93 16.23 11.74
C GLU A 440 -6.41 17.08 12.90
N ASN A 441 -7.21 18.05 13.37
CA ASN A 441 -6.85 18.93 14.46
C ASN A 441 -7.31 18.34 15.79
N ILE A 442 -6.37 17.82 16.58
CA ILE A 442 -6.65 17.44 17.96
C ILE A 442 -6.82 18.74 18.76
N ARG A 443 -8.06 19.08 19.09
CA ARG A 443 -8.36 20.03 20.17
C ARG A 443 -8.17 19.37 21.52
#